data_AF-A0A972IJU8-F1
#
_entry.id   AF-A0A972IJU8-F1
#
_cell.length_a   1.000
_cell.length_b   1.000
_cell.length_c   1.000
_cell.angle_alpha   90.00
_cell.angle_beta   90.00
_cell.angle_gamma   90.00
#
_symmetry.space_group_name_H-M   'P 1'
#
loop_
_entity.id
_entity.type
_entity.pdbx_description
1 polymer ?
#
loop_
_entity_poly.entity_id
_entity_poly.type
_entity_poly.pdbx_seq_one_letter_code
_entity_poly.pdbx_strand_id
1 'polypeptide(L)'
;MKHTAIYHDYQSPKAFQLSLERLALQLKEKYPEERAEDEIRRLKENYSEHRFERLDMAIDSGGRARIETNSGRASEKGILVTADSTRKVVTWDGENAIEYYEDSKNLKSAILSNERPFETTERFRRPWRQFGGNFYDRLSRTTDENTKVDVERTEDGLYRITIFSGDDGRETGTLDPSQGYSLIRTEYHSGPHLVGFNEATFMEVSPDIWFPVEGEVVWFFETGPPEVARKTSMEVSDIVVNDPNFYDGLFHVDFPKGTHVSDRTTGRRYIVGEPTRN
;
A
#
# COMPACT_ATOMS: atom_id res chain seq x y z
N MET A 1 -14.38 9.57 -0.47
CA MET A 1 -13.34 9.99 -1.43
C MET A 1 -13.09 8.86 -2.43
N LYS A 2 -13.05 9.21 -3.71
CA LYS A 2 -12.67 8.31 -4.81
C LYS A 2 -11.40 8.84 -5.47
N HIS A 3 -10.51 7.95 -5.91
CA HIS A 3 -9.29 8.29 -6.66
C HIS A 3 -8.69 7.03 -7.28
N THR A 4 -7.77 7.23 -8.22
CA THR A 4 -6.92 6.19 -8.79
C THR A 4 -5.48 6.46 -8.41
N ALA A 5 -4.78 5.49 -7.84
CA ALA A 5 -3.36 5.58 -7.55
C ALA A 5 -2.59 4.56 -8.40
N ILE A 6 -1.51 4.99 -9.03
CA ILE A 6 -0.59 4.13 -9.78
C ILE A 6 0.73 4.09 -9.03
N TYR A 7 1.20 2.90 -8.76
CA TYR A 7 2.48 2.63 -8.11
C TYR A 7 3.42 1.93 -9.08
N HIS A 8 4.65 2.40 -9.11
CA HIS A 8 5.78 1.71 -9.69
C HIS A 8 6.79 1.38 -8.59
N ASP A 9 6.91 0.10 -8.28
CA ASP A 9 7.83 -0.42 -7.27
C ASP A 9 9.11 -0.92 -7.94
N TYR A 10 10.25 -0.51 -7.41
CA TYR A 10 11.58 -1.03 -7.69
C TYR A 10 12.15 -1.71 -6.45
N GLN A 11 12.70 -2.91 -6.62
CA GLN A 11 13.51 -3.60 -5.62
C GLN A 11 14.79 -4.08 -6.28
N SER A 12 15.95 -3.74 -5.71
CA SER A 12 17.21 -4.21 -6.27
C SER A 12 17.40 -5.71 -6.05
N PRO A 13 18.10 -6.44 -6.96
CA PRO A 13 18.39 -7.87 -6.79
C PRO A 13 19.06 -8.20 -5.46
N LYS A 14 19.97 -7.34 -5.02
CA LYS A 14 20.64 -7.44 -3.72
C LYS A 14 19.65 -7.32 -2.56
N ALA A 15 18.72 -6.35 -2.61
CA ALA A 15 17.70 -6.18 -1.58
C ALA A 15 16.70 -7.35 -1.56
N PHE A 16 16.35 -7.89 -2.72
CA PHE A 16 15.52 -9.09 -2.83
C PHE A 16 16.22 -10.30 -2.22
N GLN A 17 17.48 -10.55 -2.57
CA GLN A 17 18.26 -11.67 -2.04
C GLN A 17 18.35 -11.65 -0.51
N LEU A 18 18.67 -10.50 0.09
CA LEU A 18 18.70 -10.34 1.55
C LEU A 18 17.33 -10.58 2.20
N SER A 19 16.26 -10.10 1.56
CA SER A 19 14.88 -10.32 2.04
C SER A 19 14.53 -11.81 1.99
N LEU A 20 14.96 -12.50 0.93
CA LEU A 20 14.71 -13.92 0.72
C LEU A 20 15.49 -14.80 1.71
N GLU A 21 16.73 -14.44 2.02
CA GLU A 21 17.54 -15.13 3.05
C GLU A 21 16.89 -15.04 4.42
N ARG A 22 16.42 -13.85 4.82
CA ARG A 22 15.69 -13.67 6.09
C ARG A 22 14.39 -14.48 6.11
N LEU A 23 13.63 -14.47 5.01
CA LEU A 23 12.39 -15.24 4.91
C LEU A 23 12.65 -16.75 4.94
N ALA A 24 13.73 -17.23 4.31
CA ALA A 24 14.09 -18.64 4.29
C ALA A 24 14.30 -19.19 5.71
N LEU A 25 14.93 -18.41 6.60
CA LEU A 25 15.07 -18.77 8.01
C LEU A 25 13.70 -18.94 8.69
N GLN A 26 12.80 -17.97 8.51
CA GLN A 26 11.45 -18.01 9.09
C GLN A 26 10.61 -19.18 8.55
N LEU A 27 10.73 -19.49 7.25
CA LEU A 27 9.98 -20.59 6.64
C LEU A 27 10.45 -21.96 7.15
N LYS A 28 11.76 -22.14 7.35
CA LYS A 28 12.32 -23.38 7.92
C LYS A 28 11.86 -23.63 9.35
N GLU A 29 11.57 -22.59 10.12
CA GLU A 29 10.99 -22.71 11.46
C GLU A 29 9.51 -23.08 11.43
N LYS A 30 8.78 -22.65 10.40
CA LYS A 30 7.31 -22.77 10.32
C LYS A 30 6.82 -24.00 9.56
N TYR A 31 7.60 -24.49 8.61
CA TYR A 31 7.17 -25.52 7.65
C TYR A 31 8.21 -26.63 7.51
N PRO A 32 7.80 -27.83 7.05
CA PRO A 32 8.74 -28.84 6.57
C PRO A 32 9.67 -28.27 5.49
N GLU A 33 10.90 -28.76 5.44
CA GLU A 33 11.97 -28.25 4.57
C GLU A 33 11.55 -28.17 3.10
N GLU A 34 10.97 -29.24 2.55
CA GLU A 34 10.50 -29.29 1.17
C GLU A 34 9.49 -28.17 0.84
N ARG A 35 8.55 -27.90 1.76
CA ARG A 35 7.56 -26.82 1.59
C ARG A 35 8.22 -25.44 1.67
N ALA A 36 9.21 -25.26 2.53
CA ALA A 36 9.96 -24.01 2.62
C ALA A 36 10.77 -23.76 1.34
N GLU A 37 11.42 -24.79 0.81
CA GLU A 37 12.20 -24.72 -0.44
C GLU A 37 11.32 -24.42 -1.66
N ASP A 38 10.16 -25.08 -1.78
CA ASP A 38 9.20 -24.84 -2.86
C ASP A 38 8.70 -23.38 -2.85
N GLU A 39 8.41 -22.83 -1.66
CA GLU A 39 7.98 -21.43 -1.54
C GLU A 39 9.10 -20.45 -1.92
N ILE A 40 10.34 -20.72 -1.49
CA ILE A 40 11.52 -19.92 -1.90
C ILE A 40 11.71 -19.98 -3.42
N ARG A 41 11.62 -21.17 -4.02
CA ARG A 41 11.73 -21.35 -5.48
C ARG A 41 10.65 -20.53 -6.20
N ARG A 42 9.40 -20.63 -5.76
CA ARG A 42 8.27 -19.88 -6.33
C ARG A 42 8.49 -18.36 -6.22
N LEU A 43 9.00 -17.87 -5.10
CA LEU A 43 9.29 -16.44 -4.93
C LEU A 43 10.39 -15.95 -5.88
N LYS A 44 11.44 -16.75 -6.10
CA LYS A 44 12.48 -16.44 -7.09
C LYS A 44 11.94 -16.42 -8.52
N GLU A 45 11.11 -17.40 -8.89
CA GLU A 45 10.52 -17.48 -10.23
C GLU A 45 9.59 -16.30 -10.54
N ASN A 46 8.89 -15.81 -9.52
CA ASN A 46 7.98 -14.66 -9.64
C ASN A 46 8.65 -13.30 -9.39
N TYR A 47 9.95 -13.30 -9.05
CA TYR A 47 10.68 -12.05 -8.84
C TYR A 47 10.70 -11.20 -10.11
N SER A 48 10.58 -9.91 -9.90
CA SER A 48 10.83 -8.88 -10.89
C SER A 48 11.33 -7.65 -10.15
N GLU A 49 12.38 -7.02 -10.69
CA GLU A 49 12.91 -5.78 -10.13
C GLU A 49 11.88 -4.66 -10.15
N HIS A 50 10.98 -4.68 -11.15
CA HIS A 50 10.00 -3.64 -11.41
C HIS A 50 8.58 -4.21 -11.36
N ARG A 51 7.72 -3.60 -10.54
CA ARG A 51 6.31 -3.97 -10.44
C ARG A 51 5.43 -2.76 -10.65
N PHE A 52 4.28 -3.02 -11.26
CA PHE A 52 3.23 -2.04 -11.47
C PHE A 52 2.01 -2.44 -10.67
N GLU A 53 1.36 -1.45 -10.05
CA GLU A 53 0.08 -1.63 -9.40
C GLU A 53 -0.80 -0.38 -9.63
N ARG A 54 -1.98 -0.58 -10.20
CA ARG A 54 -3.04 0.43 -10.27
C ARG A 54 -4.09 0.08 -9.22
N LEU A 55 -4.42 1.03 -8.36
CA LEU A 55 -5.46 0.95 -7.34
C LEU A 55 -6.57 1.97 -7.65
N ASP A 56 -7.73 1.50 -8.06
CA ASP A 56 -8.95 2.31 -8.13
C ASP A 56 -9.68 2.19 -6.79
N MET A 57 -9.74 3.29 -6.05
CA MET A 57 -10.20 3.31 -4.66
C MET A 57 -11.43 4.19 -4.48
N ALA A 58 -12.41 3.69 -3.74
CA ALA A 58 -13.53 4.46 -3.21
C ALA A 58 -13.69 4.13 -1.72
N ILE A 59 -13.61 5.14 -0.86
CA ILE A 59 -13.64 4.95 0.61
C ILE A 59 -14.46 6.06 1.26
N ASP A 60 -15.21 5.77 2.31
CA ASP A 60 -15.83 6.77 3.17
C ASP A 60 -15.19 6.88 4.56
N SER A 61 -15.60 7.89 5.32
CA SER A 61 -15.13 8.11 6.70
C SER A 61 -15.59 7.03 7.69
N GLY A 62 -16.61 6.23 7.33
CA GLY A 62 -17.05 5.07 8.10
C GLY A 62 -16.15 3.85 7.90
N GLY A 63 -15.16 3.94 7.00
CA GLY A 63 -14.24 2.87 6.68
C GLY A 63 -14.80 1.86 5.68
N ARG A 64 -15.97 2.10 5.07
CA ARG A 64 -16.46 1.31 3.94
C ARG A 64 -15.57 1.59 2.75
N ALA A 65 -15.19 0.56 2.02
CA ALA A 65 -14.26 0.70 0.91
C ALA A 65 -14.53 -0.28 -0.23
N ARG A 66 -14.28 0.18 -1.45
CA ARG A 66 -14.04 -0.64 -2.63
C ARG A 66 -12.64 -0.33 -3.14
N ILE A 67 -11.88 -1.38 -3.41
CA ILE A 67 -10.54 -1.27 -4.00
C ILE A 67 -10.45 -2.27 -5.13
N GLU A 68 -10.14 -1.77 -6.31
CA GLU A 68 -9.83 -2.58 -7.46
C GLU A 68 -8.34 -2.43 -7.78
N THR A 69 -7.64 -3.55 -7.76
CA THR A 69 -6.20 -3.64 -8.00
C THR A 69 -5.95 -4.32 -9.32
N ASN A 70 -5.23 -3.66 -10.21
CA ASN A 70 -4.64 -4.26 -11.40
C ASN A 70 -3.12 -4.22 -11.25
N SER A 71 -2.49 -5.38 -11.10
CA SER A 71 -1.05 -5.46 -10.79
C SER A 71 -0.32 -6.49 -11.64
N GLY A 72 0.98 -6.29 -11.82
CA GLY A 72 1.83 -7.22 -12.56
C GLY A 72 3.28 -6.77 -12.61
N ARG A 73 4.09 -7.47 -13.42
CA ARG A 73 5.47 -7.06 -13.71
C ARG A 73 5.48 -5.78 -14.54
N ALA A 74 6.49 -4.95 -14.35
CA ALA A 74 6.72 -3.76 -15.14
C ALA A 74 8.05 -3.85 -15.89
N SER A 75 8.15 -3.14 -17.00
CA SER A 75 9.44 -2.81 -17.61
C SER A 75 10.19 -1.78 -16.73
N GLU A 76 11.48 -1.58 -16.98
CA GLU A 76 12.28 -0.53 -16.32
C GLU A 76 11.67 0.87 -16.46
N LYS A 77 10.88 1.11 -17.52
CA LYS A 77 10.16 2.36 -17.78
C LYS A 77 8.82 2.47 -17.03
N GLY A 78 8.50 1.52 -16.15
CA GLY A 78 7.24 1.52 -15.38
C GLY A 78 6.01 1.06 -16.16
N ILE A 79 6.18 0.53 -17.39
CA ILE A 79 5.05 0.06 -18.21
C ILE A 79 4.69 -1.37 -17.82
N LEU A 80 3.42 -1.61 -17.48
CA LEU A 80 2.86 -2.93 -17.15
C LEU A 80 3.06 -3.94 -18.30
N VAL A 81 3.62 -5.10 -17.97
CA VAL A 81 3.70 -6.26 -18.85
C VAL A 81 2.40 -7.06 -18.68
N THR A 82 1.48 -6.86 -19.63
CA THR A 82 0.08 -7.32 -19.55
C THR A 82 -0.10 -8.84 -19.41
N ALA A 83 0.85 -9.63 -19.92
CA ALA A 83 0.84 -11.10 -19.85
C ALA A 83 0.82 -11.65 -18.41
N ASP A 84 1.28 -10.86 -17.44
CA ASP A 84 1.36 -11.23 -16.03
C ASP A 84 0.37 -10.44 -15.15
N SER A 85 -0.63 -9.79 -15.75
CA SER A 85 -1.58 -8.97 -15.00
C SER A 85 -2.55 -9.83 -14.18
N THR A 86 -2.82 -9.36 -12.98
CA THR A 86 -3.83 -9.90 -12.07
C THR A 86 -4.79 -8.80 -11.70
N ARG A 87 -6.06 -9.16 -11.55
CA ARG A 87 -7.11 -8.27 -11.09
C ARG A 87 -7.65 -8.76 -9.76
N LYS A 88 -7.69 -7.88 -8.77
CA LYS A 88 -8.32 -8.12 -7.47
C LYS A 88 -9.37 -7.05 -7.23
N VAL A 89 -10.56 -7.44 -6.79
CA VAL A 89 -11.57 -6.50 -6.29
C VAL A 89 -11.85 -6.85 -4.84
N VAL A 90 -11.68 -5.88 -3.96
CA VAL A 90 -11.96 -6.02 -2.53
C VAL A 90 -13.00 -5.01 -2.11
N THR A 91 -14.09 -5.47 -1.50
CA THR A 91 -15.13 -4.61 -0.93
C THR A 91 -15.29 -4.88 0.56
N TRP A 92 -15.63 -3.83 1.30
CA TRP A 92 -16.07 -3.86 2.69
C TRP A 92 -17.19 -2.84 2.85
N ASP A 93 -18.40 -3.29 3.12
CA ASP A 93 -19.58 -2.43 3.28
C ASP A 93 -19.83 -2.01 4.74
N GLY A 94 -18.96 -2.41 5.67
CA GLY A 94 -19.13 -2.20 7.11
C GLY A 94 -19.50 -3.47 7.88
N GLU A 95 -19.99 -4.50 7.19
CA GLU A 95 -20.45 -5.76 7.76
C GLU A 95 -19.91 -6.98 7.00
N ASN A 96 -19.96 -6.92 5.67
CA ASN A 96 -19.59 -7.98 4.76
C ASN A 96 -18.44 -7.55 3.85
N ALA A 97 -17.66 -8.54 3.45
CA ALA A 97 -16.53 -8.42 2.56
C ALA A 97 -16.70 -9.32 1.34
N ILE A 98 -16.22 -8.82 0.21
CA ILE A 98 -16.01 -9.62 -0.99
C ILE A 98 -14.57 -9.45 -1.43
N GLU A 99 -13.84 -10.55 -1.54
CA GLU A 99 -12.53 -10.60 -2.19
C GLU A 99 -12.65 -11.42 -3.47
N TYR A 100 -12.71 -10.75 -4.62
CA TYR A 100 -12.69 -11.36 -5.95
C TYR A 100 -11.29 -11.28 -6.54
N TYR A 101 -10.85 -12.36 -7.18
CA TYR A 101 -9.54 -12.49 -7.81
C TYR A 101 -9.65 -13.13 -9.19
N GLU A 102 -8.89 -12.59 -10.14
CA GLU A 102 -8.74 -13.09 -11.49
C GLU A 102 -7.26 -13.03 -11.89
N ASP A 103 -6.70 -14.16 -12.29
CA ASP A 103 -5.30 -14.24 -12.76
C ASP A 103 -5.18 -14.21 -14.29
N SER A 104 -3.94 -14.14 -14.77
CA SER A 104 -3.62 -14.12 -16.20
C SER A 104 -4.00 -15.41 -16.94
N LYS A 105 -4.28 -16.51 -16.22
CA LYS A 105 -4.77 -17.78 -16.76
C LYS A 105 -6.30 -17.87 -16.73
N ASN A 106 -6.98 -16.77 -16.42
CA ASN A 106 -8.43 -16.68 -16.24
C ASN A 106 -8.98 -17.57 -15.12
N LEU A 107 -8.16 -17.94 -14.14
CA LEU A 107 -8.66 -18.55 -12.90
C LEU A 107 -9.36 -17.47 -12.09
N LYS A 108 -10.63 -17.73 -11.75
CA LYS A 108 -11.50 -16.79 -11.04
C LYS A 108 -11.93 -17.38 -9.72
N SER A 109 -11.71 -16.63 -8.65
CA SER A 109 -12.16 -17.02 -7.32
C SER A 109 -12.77 -15.83 -6.58
N ALA A 110 -13.66 -16.13 -5.65
CA ALA A 110 -14.22 -15.16 -4.74
C ALA A 110 -14.31 -15.72 -3.33
N ILE A 111 -14.04 -14.88 -2.33
CA ILE A 111 -14.26 -15.17 -0.92
C ILE A 111 -15.30 -14.17 -0.41
N LEU A 112 -16.34 -14.69 0.24
CA LEU A 112 -17.29 -13.89 1.00
C LEU A 112 -17.01 -14.10 2.49
N SER A 113 -16.94 -13.02 3.26
CA SER A 113 -16.71 -13.09 4.72
C SER A 113 -17.36 -11.91 5.44
N ASN A 114 -17.40 -11.99 6.76
CA ASN A 114 -17.75 -10.90 7.68
C ASN A 114 -16.50 -10.33 8.38
N GLU A 115 -15.32 -10.63 7.85
CA GLU A 115 -14.04 -10.15 8.35
C GLU A 115 -13.52 -9.05 7.43
N ARG A 116 -13.20 -7.89 8.01
CA ARG A 116 -12.69 -6.75 7.25
C ARG A 116 -11.36 -7.11 6.57
N PRO A 117 -11.26 -7.07 5.23
CA PRO A 117 -10.01 -7.36 4.52
C PRO A 117 -8.96 -6.29 4.80
N PHE A 118 -7.68 -6.69 4.87
CA PHE A 118 -6.56 -5.78 5.14
C PHE A 118 -6.53 -4.61 4.15
N GLU A 119 -6.81 -4.89 2.88
CA GLU A 119 -6.79 -3.91 1.80
C GLU A 119 -7.74 -2.74 2.07
N THR A 120 -8.88 -3.02 2.71
CA THR A 120 -9.89 -2.00 3.03
C THR A 120 -9.55 -1.15 4.25
N THR A 121 -8.46 -1.46 4.95
CA THR A 121 -8.03 -0.73 6.16
C THR A 121 -7.22 0.52 5.82
N GLU A 122 -7.06 1.41 6.80
CA GLU A 122 -6.15 2.57 6.70
C GLU A 122 -4.67 2.16 6.58
N ARG A 123 -4.32 0.90 6.88
CA ARG A 123 -2.93 0.43 6.80
C ARG A 123 -2.50 0.06 5.39
N PHE A 124 -3.45 -0.11 4.46
CA PHE A 124 -3.15 -0.56 3.11
C PHE A 124 -2.91 0.60 2.16
N ARG A 125 -1.65 0.85 1.80
CA ARG A 125 -1.21 1.68 0.65
C ARG A 125 -2.10 2.91 0.36
N ARG A 126 -2.52 3.64 1.40
CA ARG A 126 -3.33 4.85 1.24
C ARG A 126 -2.41 6.05 1.02
N PRO A 127 -2.56 6.84 -0.06
CA PRO A 127 -1.71 8.00 -0.32
C PRO A 127 -1.60 8.96 0.88
N TRP A 128 -2.73 9.35 1.49
CA TRP A 128 -2.73 10.26 2.66
C TRP A 128 -2.06 9.67 3.89
N ARG A 129 -2.06 8.34 4.05
CA ARG A 129 -1.39 7.68 5.18
C ARG A 129 0.12 7.61 4.97
N GLN A 130 0.55 7.28 3.76
CA GLN A 130 1.96 7.14 3.39
C GLN A 130 2.70 8.48 3.41
N PHE A 131 2.06 9.54 2.91
CA PHE A 131 2.66 10.87 2.75
C PHE A 131 2.17 11.88 3.80
N GLY A 132 1.83 11.44 5.01
CA GLY A 132 1.38 12.35 6.06
C GLY A 132 0.86 11.64 7.29
N GLY A 133 -0.23 10.89 7.13
CA GLY A 133 -1.00 10.33 8.24
C GLY A 133 -0.19 9.51 9.22
N ASN A 134 0.75 8.68 8.75
CA ASN A 134 1.61 7.91 9.65
C ASN A 134 2.56 8.77 10.49
N PHE A 135 3.09 9.86 9.93
CA PHE A 135 3.93 10.81 10.65
C PHE A 135 3.10 11.61 11.67
N TYR A 136 1.95 12.13 11.28
CA TYR A 136 1.07 12.87 12.20
C TYR A 136 0.57 12.00 13.35
N ASP A 137 0.18 10.75 13.09
CA ASP A 137 -0.18 9.79 14.15
C ASP A 137 0.96 9.50 15.12
N ARG A 138 2.21 9.58 14.64
CA ARG A 138 3.39 9.40 15.50
C ARG A 138 3.66 10.68 16.29
N LEU A 139 3.62 11.83 15.63
CA LEU A 139 3.76 13.14 16.27
C LEU A 139 2.69 13.38 17.36
N SER A 140 1.46 12.90 17.15
CA SER A 140 0.40 13.02 18.17
C SER A 140 0.62 12.09 19.37
N ARG A 141 1.39 11.00 19.22
CA ARG A 141 1.72 10.10 20.33
C ARG A 141 2.94 10.59 21.11
N THR A 142 3.88 11.27 20.45
CA THR A 142 5.08 11.79 21.13
C THR A 142 4.74 12.86 22.16
N THR A 143 3.66 13.62 21.94
CA THR A 143 3.11 14.57 22.92
C THR A 143 2.62 13.88 24.19
N ASP A 144 2.19 12.63 24.11
CA ASP A 144 1.68 11.85 25.25
C ASP A 144 2.80 11.07 25.97
N GLU A 145 3.82 10.64 25.23
CA GLU A 145 4.88 9.74 25.71
C GLU A 145 6.15 10.46 26.21
N ASN A 146 6.14 11.80 26.27
CA ASN A 146 7.31 12.63 26.62
C ASN A 146 8.55 12.33 25.75
N THR A 147 8.32 11.97 24.49
CA THR A 147 9.39 11.73 23.51
C THR A 147 9.99 13.07 23.10
N LYS A 148 11.32 13.11 22.91
CA LYS A 148 11.99 14.33 22.45
C LYS A 148 11.51 14.68 21.04
N VAL A 149 11.07 15.92 20.87
CA VAL A 149 10.67 16.50 19.58
C VAL A 149 11.35 17.86 19.43
N ASP A 150 12.04 18.07 18.32
CA ASP A 150 12.61 19.37 17.95
C ASP A 150 11.78 19.97 16.80
N VAL A 151 11.41 21.24 16.92
CA VAL A 151 10.64 21.97 15.91
C VAL A 151 11.40 23.21 15.48
N GLU A 152 11.61 23.36 14.17
CA GLU A 152 12.29 24.48 13.55
C GLU A 152 11.39 25.08 12.47
N ARG A 153 11.34 26.41 12.40
CA ARG A 153 10.77 27.12 11.25
C ARG A 153 11.91 27.61 10.36
N THR A 154 11.90 27.21 9.10
CA THR A 154 12.92 27.56 8.11
C THR A 154 12.69 28.96 7.53
N GLU A 155 13.71 29.54 6.89
CA GLU A 155 13.66 30.89 6.32
C GLU A 155 12.59 31.04 5.22
N ASP A 156 12.33 29.98 4.46
CA ASP A 156 11.28 29.89 3.45
C ASP A 156 9.87 29.68 4.04
N GLY A 157 9.76 29.62 5.37
CA GLY A 157 8.49 29.57 6.09
C GLY A 157 7.94 28.16 6.32
N LEU A 158 8.64 27.12 5.88
CA LEU A 158 8.31 25.72 6.18
C LEU A 158 8.60 25.38 7.64
N TYR A 159 8.05 24.25 8.11
CA TYR A 159 8.33 23.70 9.43
C TYR A 159 9.05 22.37 9.30
N ARG A 160 10.18 22.22 9.99
CA ARG A 160 10.88 20.94 10.16
C ARG A 160 10.62 20.41 11.57
N ILE A 161 10.04 19.23 11.66
CA ILE A 161 9.71 18.56 12.92
C ILE A 161 10.52 17.26 12.99
N THR A 162 11.41 17.16 13.97
CA THR A 162 12.22 15.96 14.20
C THR A 162 11.73 15.20 15.43
N ILE A 163 11.36 13.94 15.24
CA ILE A 163 11.00 12.99 16.29
C ILE A 163 12.20 12.07 16.54
N PHE A 164 12.67 12.01 17.77
CA PHE A 164 13.77 11.11 18.16
C PHE A 164 13.22 9.80 18.69
N SER A 165 13.77 8.67 18.25
CA SER A 165 13.36 7.32 18.65
C SER A 165 14.58 6.50 19.06
N GLY A 166 14.68 6.18 20.35
CA GLY A 166 15.85 5.51 20.92
C GLY A 166 17.11 6.39 20.86
N ASP A 167 18.28 5.77 20.96
CA ASP A 167 19.55 6.51 21.05
C ASP A 167 20.02 7.07 19.69
N ASP A 168 19.74 6.35 18.58
CA ASP A 168 20.28 6.69 17.26
C ASP A 168 19.20 6.92 16.17
N GLY A 169 17.93 6.61 16.42
CA GLY A 169 16.87 6.77 15.42
C GLY A 169 16.29 8.17 15.41
N ARG A 170 16.09 8.76 14.22
CA ARG A 170 15.27 9.97 14.08
C ARG A 170 14.48 9.99 12.78
N GLU A 171 13.30 10.59 12.84
CA GLU A 171 12.43 10.87 11.72
C GLU A 171 12.18 12.38 11.64
N THR A 172 12.47 13.00 10.49
CA THR A 172 12.29 14.45 10.29
C THR A 172 11.26 14.71 9.20
N GLY A 173 10.14 15.34 9.56
CA GLY A 173 9.11 15.77 8.63
C GLY A 173 9.25 17.25 8.27
N THR A 174 9.09 17.60 6.98
CA THR A 174 9.01 18.97 6.49
C THR A 174 7.56 19.26 6.07
N LEU A 175 6.96 20.28 6.68
CA LEU A 175 5.56 20.65 6.49
C LEU A 175 5.47 22.03 5.83
N ASP A 176 4.53 22.19 4.91
CA ASP A 176 4.23 23.46 4.23
C ASP A 176 2.92 24.08 4.75
N PRO A 177 2.99 25.16 5.56
CA PRO A 177 1.80 25.84 6.06
C PRO A 177 0.91 26.44 4.96
N SER A 178 1.47 26.81 3.81
CA SER A 178 0.70 27.34 2.69
C SER A 178 -0.18 26.28 2.03
N GLN A 179 0.13 25.01 2.28
CA GLN A 179 -0.60 23.84 1.78
C GLN A 179 -1.33 23.11 2.91
N GLY A 180 -1.91 23.85 3.87
CA GLY A 180 -2.63 23.25 5.00
C GLY A 180 -1.75 22.39 5.90
N TYR A 181 -0.47 22.74 6.04
CA TYR A 181 0.56 21.98 6.76
C TYR A 181 0.88 20.61 6.15
N SER A 182 0.65 20.40 4.85
CA SER A 182 0.97 19.16 4.13
C SER A 182 2.44 18.73 4.34
N LEU A 183 2.65 17.43 4.56
CA LEU A 183 3.96 16.83 4.80
C LEU A 183 4.67 16.53 3.47
N ILE A 184 5.39 17.53 2.96
CA ILE A 184 6.06 17.44 1.65
C ILE A 184 7.23 16.46 1.65
N ARG A 185 7.86 16.21 2.81
CA ARG A 185 8.99 15.28 2.93
C ARG A 185 9.09 14.68 4.33
N THR A 186 9.47 13.42 4.40
CA THR A 186 9.86 12.73 5.64
C THR A 186 11.19 12.02 5.43
N GLU A 187 12.15 12.23 6.32
CA GLU A 187 13.47 11.62 6.26
C GLU A 187 13.69 10.69 7.45
N TYR A 188 14.17 9.48 7.17
CA TYR A 188 14.48 8.46 8.17
C TYR A 188 15.98 8.32 8.33
N HIS A 189 16.47 8.43 9.56
CA HIS A 189 17.89 8.30 9.87
C HIS A 189 18.17 7.22 10.91
N SER A 190 19.33 6.58 10.76
CA SER A 190 19.97 5.73 11.76
C SER A 190 21.36 6.30 12.04
N GLY A 191 21.53 6.89 13.22
CA GLY A 191 22.69 7.71 13.57
C GLY A 191 22.86 8.88 12.59
N PRO A 192 24.06 9.07 12.00
CA PRO A 192 24.30 10.13 11.03
C PRO A 192 23.80 9.79 9.61
N HIS A 193 23.32 8.56 9.37
CA HIS A 193 23.03 8.07 8.03
C HIS A 193 21.53 8.20 7.69
N LEU A 194 21.24 8.77 6.53
CA LEU A 194 19.90 8.72 5.92
C LEU A 194 19.65 7.31 5.39
N VAL A 195 18.64 6.62 5.94
CA VAL A 195 18.28 5.25 5.54
C VAL A 195 17.08 5.21 4.58
N GLY A 196 16.32 6.30 4.50
CA GLY A 196 15.26 6.43 3.53
C GLY A 196 14.52 7.76 3.63
N PHE A 197 13.62 8.01 2.69
CA PHE A 197 12.72 9.16 2.73
C PHE A 197 11.40 8.87 2.01
N ASN A 198 10.38 9.65 2.38
CA ASN A 198 9.16 9.83 1.62
C ASN A 198 9.11 11.29 1.16
N GLU A 199 8.66 11.54 -0.06
CA GLU A 199 8.49 12.90 -0.60
C GLU A 199 7.22 12.93 -1.44
N ALA A 200 6.45 14.02 -1.38
CA ALA A 200 5.22 14.15 -2.16
C ALA A 200 4.91 15.60 -2.55
N THR A 201 4.25 15.72 -3.70
CA THR A 201 3.61 16.94 -4.17
C THR A 201 2.13 16.89 -3.85
N PHE A 202 1.58 18.00 -3.38
CA PHE A 202 0.17 18.11 -3.00
C PHE A 202 -0.57 19.07 -3.93
N MET A 203 -1.87 18.83 -4.09
CA MET A 203 -2.80 19.71 -4.79
C MET A 203 -4.02 19.94 -3.90
N GLU A 204 -4.55 21.16 -3.91
CA GLU A 204 -5.85 21.47 -3.32
C GLU A 204 -6.96 20.89 -4.21
N VAL A 205 -7.62 19.83 -3.73
CA VAL A 205 -8.64 19.07 -4.49
C VAL A 205 -10.08 19.46 -4.15
N SER A 206 -10.23 20.24 -3.08
CA SER A 206 -11.45 20.86 -2.58
C SER A 206 -11.01 21.97 -1.61
N PRO A 207 -11.81 23.03 -1.35
CA PRO A 207 -11.42 24.10 -0.44
C PRO A 207 -10.86 23.54 0.88
N ASP A 208 -9.63 23.96 1.21
CA ASP A 208 -8.87 23.57 2.40
C ASP A 208 -8.50 22.07 2.49
N ILE A 209 -8.64 21.31 1.40
CA ILE A 209 -8.29 19.89 1.34
C ILE A 209 -7.13 19.69 0.37
N TRP A 210 -5.95 19.51 0.93
CA TRP A 210 -4.72 19.18 0.22
C TRP A 210 -4.52 17.67 0.16
N PHE A 211 -4.26 17.14 -1.03
CA PHE A 211 -4.12 15.71 -1.26
C PHE A 211 -2.84 15.40 -2.05
N PRO A 212 -2.07 14.35 -1.70
CA PRO A 212 -0.86 13.99 -2.42
C PRO A 212 -1.22 13.46 -3.81
N VAL A 213 -0.61 14.04 -4.86
CA VAL A 213 -0.85 13.69 -6.26
C VAL A 213 0.32 12.98 -6.92
N GLU A 214 1.51 13.20 -6.40
CA GLU A 214 2.74 12.53 -6.81
C GLU A 214 3.57 12.25 -5.56
N GLY A 215 4.33 11.16 -5.56
CA GLY A 215 5.26 10.94 -4.46
C GLY A 215 6.26 9.81 -4.71
N GLU A 216 7.33 9.85 -3.92
CA GLU A 216 8.38 8.85 -3.93
C GLU A 216 8.66 8.36 -2.51
N VAL A 217 8.88 7.05 -2.37
CA VAL A 217 9.42 6.43 -1.16
C VAL A 217 10.68 5.70 -1.54
N VAL A 218 11.79 6.06 -0.91
CA VAL A 218 13.12 5.51 -1.21
C VAL A 218 13.74 4.97 0.06
N TRP A 219 14.27 3.75 -0.02
CA TRP A 219 15.03 3.11 1.04
C TRP A 219 16.43 2.75 0.53
N PHE A 220 17.44 3.10 1.31
CA PHE A 220 18.84 2.80 1.02
C PHE A 220 19.30 1.55 1.79
N PHE A 221 20.40 0.96 1.35
CA PHE A 221 21.12 0.01 2.21
C PHE A 221 21.74 0.75 3.40
N GLU A 222 21.64 0.16 4.59
CA GLU A 222 22.19 0.74 5.84
C GLU A 222 23.72 0.80 5.88
N THR A 223 24.41 0.10 4.96
CA THR A 223 25.87 0.02 4.93
C THR A 223 26.43 0.42 3.57
N GLY A 224 27.50 1.23 3.59
CA GLY A 224 28.18 1.69 2.39
C GLY A 224 27.65 3.03 1.84
N PRO A 225 28.04 3.41 0.62
CA PRO A 225 27.50 4.60 -0.04
C PRO A 225 25.97 4.46 -0.24
N PRO A 226 25.22 5.58 -0.36
CA PRO A 226 23.77 5.54 -0.57
C PRO A 226 23.42 4.78 -1.86
N GLU A 227 23.11 3.49 -1.71
CA GLU A 227 22.67 2.61 -2.78
C GLU A 227 21.19 2.29 -2.54
N VAL A 228 20.34 2.51 -3.54
CA VAL A 228 18.89 2.30 -3.44
C VAL A 228 18.59 0.81 -3.31
N ALA A 229 18.01 0.42 -2.17
CA ALA A 229 17.52 -0.92 -1.93
C ALA A 229 16.10 -1.10 -2.50
N ARG A 230 15.24 -0.09 -2.28
CA ARG A 230 13.86 -0.07 -2.76
C ARG A 230 13.43 1.35 -3.12
N LYS A 231 12.59 1.47 -4.14
CA LYS A 231 11.93 2.73 -4.51
C LYS A 231 10.48 2.45 -4.88
N THR A 232 9.56 3.29 -4.45
CA THR A 232 8.17 3.30 -4.91
C THR A 232 7.87 4.69 -5.42
N SER A 233 7.50 4.83 -6.69
CA SER A 233 6.93 6.06 -7.24
C SER A 233 5.42 5.93 -7.30
N MET A 234 4.69 7.00 -6.99
CA MET A 234 3.24 7.06 -6.95
C MET A 234 2.74 8.26 -7.78
N GLU A 235 1.70 8.04 -8.56
CA GLU A 235 0.88 9.08 -9.18
C GLU A 235 -0.59 8.87 -8.79
N VAL A 236 -1.32 9.94 -8.51
CA VAL A 236 -2.75 9.89 -8.17
C VAL A 236 -3.56 10.78 -9.10
N SER A 237 -4.65 10.23 -9.62
CA SER A 237 -5.60 10.91 -10.50
C SER A 237 -7.05 10.67 -10.08
N ASP A 238 -7.99 11.29 -10.81
CA ASP A 238 -9.44 11.07 -10.67
C ASP A 238 -9.97 11.30 -9.25
N ILE A 239 -9.39 12.27 -8.55
CA ILE A 239 -9.71 12.57 -7.15
C ILE A 239 -11.07 13.25 -7.07
N VAL A 240 -12.00 12.61 -6.36
CA VAL A 240 -13.34 13.14 -6.07
C VAL A 240 -13.55 13.10 -4.55
N VAL A 241 -13.58 14.28 -3.94
CA VAL A 241 -13.97 14.46 -2.54
C VAL A 241 -15.49 14.48 -2.46
N ASN A 242 -16.06 13.81 -1.45
CA ASN A 242 -17.51 13.72 -1.24
C ASN A 242 -18.28 13.29 -2.51
N ASP A 243 -17.80 12.24 -3.19
CA ASP A 243 -18.42 11.71 -4.40
C ASP A 243 -19.92 11.44 -4.19
N PRO A 244 -20.82 12.13 -4.91
CA PRO A 244 -22.26 11.92 -4.77
C PRO A 244 -22.70 10.51 -5.24
N ASN A 245 -21.85 9.80 -5.98
CA ASN A 245 -22.08 8.42 -6.40
C ASN A 245 -21.46 7.40 -5.44
N PHE A 246 -21.18 7.79 -4.19
CA PHE A 246 -20.83 6.84 -3.14
C PHE A 246 -22.09 6.19 -2.55
N TYR A 247 -22.61 5.17 -3.22
CA TYR A 247 -23.83 4.43 -2.82
C TYR A 247 -23.55 2.94 -2.58
N ASP A 248 -24.47 2.24 -1.90
CA ASP A 248 -24.27 0.85 -1.45
C ASP A 248 -24.01 -0.15 -2.60
N GLY A 249 -24.53 0.15 -3.80
CA GLY A 249 -24.27 -0.67 -4.98
C GLY A 249 -22.82 -0.67 -5.44
N LEU A 250 -21.95 0.23 -4.94
CA LEU A 250 -20.51 0.17 -5.19
C LEU A 250 -19.87 -1.09 -4.58
N PHE A 251 -20.41 -1.62 -3.49
CA PHE A 251 -19.82 -2.78 -2.80
C PHE A 251 -20.23 -4.12 -3.41
N HIS A 252 -21.14 -4.09 -4.39
CA HIS A 252 -21.52 -5.25 -5.18
C HIS A 252 -20.40 -5.66 -6.14
N VAL A 253 -20.26 -6.97 -6.34
CA VAL A 253 -19.30 -7.54 -7.30
C VAL A 253 -20.03 -8.62 -8.11
N ASP A 254 -20.13 -8.39 -9.42
CA ASP A 254 -20.64 -9.41 -10.33
C ASP A 254 -19.59 -10.49 -10.57
N PHE A 255 -19.91 -11.72 -10.19
CA PHE A 255 -19.04 -12.87 -10.44
C PHE A 255 -19.33 -13.46 -11.83
N PRO A 256 -18.33 -13.53 -12.73
CA PRO A 256 -18.49 -14.24 -13.99
C PRO A 256 -18.82 -15.72 -13.80
N LYS A 257 -19.41 -16.36 -14.82
CA LYS A 257 -19.56 -17.82 -14.84
C LYS A 257 -18.19 -18.50 -14.72
N GLY A 258 -18.14 -19.59 -13.95
CA GLY A 258 -16.91 -20.33 -13.66
C GLY A 258 -16.12 -19.79 -12.45
N THR A 259 -16.55 -18.71 -11.81
CA THR A 259 -15.92 -18.25 -10.56
C THR A 259 -16.15 -19.25 -9.44
N HIS A 260 -15.08 -19.68 -8.80
CA HIS A 260 -15.11 -20.52 -7.61
C HIS A 260 -15.35 -19.65 -6.37
N VAL A 261 -16.52 -19.79 -5.75
CA VAL A 261 -16.90 -19.00 -4.57
C VAL A 261 -16.74 -19.83 -3.31
N SER A 262 -16.05 -19.27 -2.33
CA SER A 262 -16.02 -19.76 -0.96
C SER A 262 -16.73 -18.76 -0.04
N ASP A 263 -17.97 -19.05 0.31
CA ASP A 263 -18.74 -18.27 1.26
C ASP A 263 -18.42 -18.74 2.68
N ARG A 264 -17.63 -17.94 3.41
CA ARG A 264 -17.26 -18.25 4.80
C ARG A 264 -18.36 -17.88 5.80
N THR A 265 -19.33 -17.06 5.41
CA THR A 265 -20.45 -16.68 6.28
C THR A 265 -21.44 -17.83 6.43
N THR A 266 -21.71 -18.55 5.33
CA THR A 266 -22.64 -19.70 5.31
C THR A 266 -21.93 -21.06 5.29
N GLY A 267 -20.61 -21.07 5.10
CA GLY A 267 -19.80 -22.29 4.93
C GLY A 267 -19.96 -22.96 3.57
N ARG A 268 -20.62 -22.32 2.60
CA ARG A 268 -20.89 -22.89 1.28
C ARG A 268 -19.74 -22.68 0.32
N ARG A 269 -19.57 -23.63 -0.60
CA ARG A 269 -18.68 -23.53 -1.75
C ARG A 269 -19.45 -23.87 -3.01
N TYR A 270 -19.32 -23.06 -4.05
CA TYR A 270 -20.01 -23.28 -5.32
C TYR A 270 -19.24 -22.67 -6.49
N ILE A 271 -19.64 -23.06 -7.71
CA ILE A 271 -19.12 -22.49 -8.95
C ILE A 271 -20.26 -21.72 -9.62
N VAL A 272 -20.03 -20.45 -9.95
CA VAL A 272 -21.06 -19.59 -10.55
C VAL A 272 -21.48 -20.16 -11.90
N GLY A 273 -22.78 -20.41 -12.06
CA GLY A 273 -23.36 -20.98 -13.27
C GLY A 273 -23.41 -22.51 -13.31
N GLU A 274 -22.92 -23.20 -12.27
CA GLU A 274 -23.14 -24.63 -12.08
C GLU A 274 -24.28 -24.90 -11.10
N PRO A 275 -25.06 -25.99 -11.26
CA PRO A 275 -26.07 -26.36 -10.29
C PRO A 275 -25.41 -26.70 -8.95
N THR A 276 -25.85 -26.06 -7.86
CA THR A 276 -25.46 -26.48 -6.50
C THR A 276 -25.96 -27.91 -6.28
N ARG A 277 -25.03 -28.87 -6.16
CA ARG A 277 -25.38 -30.23 -5.75
C ARG A 277 -25.75 -30.19 -4.27
N ASN A 278 -27.03 -30.46 -3.99
CA ASN A 278 -27.55 -30.68 -2.63
C ASN A 278 -26.95 -31.95 -2.02
#